data_AF-A0A6N2VFG5-F1
#
_entry.id   AF-A0A6N2VFG5-F1
#
_cell.length_a   1.000
_cell.length_b   1.000
_cell.length_c   1.000
_cell.angle_alpha   90.00
_cell.angle_beta   90.00
_cell.angle_gamma   90.00
#
_symmetry.space_group_name_H-M   'P 1'
#
loop_
_entity.id
_entity.type
_entity.pdbx_description
1 polymer ?
#
loop_
_entity_poly.entity_id
_entity_poly.type
_entity_poly.pdbx_seq_one_letter_code
_entity_poly.pdbx_strand_id
1 'polypeptide(L)'
;MTGDRNKSRYLVYQLKFSIAQAKQTDIIVSFLMESGVRILLNDLKAALYRGVQIRILTGNYLGITQPSALFLLKKELGDKVELRFYNEKIF
;
A
#
# COMPACT_ATOMS: atom_id res chain seq x y z
N MET A 1 2.15 -10.31 -16.08
CA MET A 1 1.60 -10.00 -14.74
C MET A 1 1.57 -11.30 -13.94
N THR A 2 1.87 -11.27 -12.64
CA THR A 2 1.86 -12.46 -11.79
C THR A 2 0.44 -13.07 -11.75
N GLY A 3 0.31 -14.39 -11.93
CA GLY A 3 -1.00 -15.08 -11.89
C GLY A 3 -1.46 -15.80 -13.17
N ASP A 4 -0.58 -16.00 -14.15
CA ASP A 4 -0.88 -16.71 -15.42
C ASP A 4 -2.01 -16.03 -16.24
N ARG A 5 -2.74 -16.70 -17.13
CA ARG A 5 -3.80 -16.11 -17.97
C ARG A 5 -5.09 -15.76 -17.21
N ASN A 6 -5.22 -16.17 -15.96
CA ASN A 6 -6.43 -15.95 -15.18
C ASN A 6 -6.40 -14.59 -14.47
N LYS A 7 -7.11 -13.61 -15.04
CA LYS A 7 -7.19 -12.25 -14.50
C LYS A 7 -7.63 -12.21 -13.04
N SER A 8 -8.56 -13.06 -12.60
CA SER A 8 -9.02 -13.04 -11.20
C SER A 8 -7.92 -13.41 -10.21
N ARG A 9 -6.89 -14.13 -10.65
CA ARG A 9 -5.73 -14.52 -9.84
C ARG A 9 -4.62 -13.48 -9.84
N TYR A 10 -4.76 -12.36 -10.54
CA TYR A 10 -3.73 -11.33 -10.48
C TYR A 10 -3.72 -10.73 -9.08
N LEU A 11 -2.51 -10.50 -8.56
CA LEU A 11 -2.30 -9.96 -7.22
C LEU A 11 -3.14 -8.69 -6.97
N VAL A 12 -3.25 -7.80 -7.96
CA VAL A 12 -4.04 -6.57 -7.83
C VAL A 12 -5.51 -6.86 -7.51
N TYR A 13 -6.15 -7.81 -8.18
CA TYR A 13 -7.57 -8.11 -7.89
C TYR A 13 -7.74 -8.75 -6.52
N GLN A 14 -6.82 -9.62 -6.12
CA GLN A 14 -6.84 -10.23 -4.80
C GLN A 14 -6.66 -9.18 -3.70
N LEU A 15 -5.71 -8.25 -3.86
CA LEU A 15 -5.52 -7.14 -2.93
C LEU A 15 -6.77 -6.27 -2.81
N LYS A 16 -7.39 -5.90 -3.94
CA LYS A 16 -8.63 -5.11 -3.94
C LYS A 16 -9.76 -5.81 -3.19
N PHE A 17 -9.96 -7.10 -3.47
CA PHE A 17 -10.96 -7.91 -2.80
C PHE A 17 -10.70 -8.01 -1.29
N SER A 18 -9.45 -8.28 -0.89
CA SER A 18 -9.06 -8.34 0.52
C SER A 18 -9.27 -7.00 1.24
N ILE A 19 -8.85 -5.88 0.64
CA ILE A 19 -9.03 -4.54 1.22
C ILE A 19 -10.52 -4.18 1.37
N ALA A 20 -11.37 -4.61 0.43
CA ALA A 20 -12.80 -4.35 0.47
C ALA A 20 -13.52 -5.05 1.64
N GLN A 21 -13.01 -6.19 2.11
CA GLN A 21 -13.65 -7.00 3.16
C GLN A 21 -12.90 -6.97 4.50
N ALA A 22 -11.69 -6.42 4.53
CA ALA A 22 -10.85 -6.37 5.71
C ALA A 22 -11.51 -5.59 6.87
N LYS A 23 -11.35 -6.10 8.10
CA LYS A 23 -11.60 -5.37 9.35
C LYS A 23 -10.37 -4.60 9.83
N GLN A 24 -9.19 -5.00 9.36
CA GLN A 24 -7.89 -4.37 9.57
C GLN A 24 -6.97 -4.69 8.38
N THR A 25 -6.14 -3.74 7.97
CA THR A 25 -5.21 -3.90 6.83
C THR A 25 -3.80 -3.52 7.22
N ASP A 26 -2.89 -4.50 7.22
CA ASP A 26 -1.46 -4.28 7.44
C ASP A 26 -0.69 -4.61 6.17
N ILE A 27 0.01 -3.63 5.62
CA ILE A 27 0.80 -3.77 4.40
C ILE A 27 2.27 -3.65 4.77
N ILE A 28 3.00 -4.75 4.65
CA ILE A 28 4.46 -4.78 4.79
C ILE A 28 5.04 -5.05 3.42
N VAL A 29 5.78 -4.10 2.88
CA VAL A 29 6.37 -4.19 1.55
C VAL A 29 7.78 -3.64 1.57
N SER A 30 8.67 -4.20 0.76
CA SER A 30 10.05 -3.70 0.67
C SER A 30 10.09 -2.28 0.11
N PHE A 31 9.34 -2.03 -0.97
CA PHE A 31 9.38 -0.77 -1.70
C PHE A 31 8.00 -0.31 -2.14
N LEU A 32 7.80 1.02 -2.11
CA LEU A 32 6.63 1.66 -2.68
C LEU A 32 6.97 2.40 -3.97
N MET A 33 6.14 2.21 -4.99
CA MET A 33 6.14 3.00 -6.21
C MET A 33 4.82 3.74 -6.32
N GLU A 34 4.83 4.95 -6.85
CA GLU A 34 3.63 5.78 -6.96
C GLU A 34 2.56 5.12 -7.84
N SER A 35 2.99 4.50 -8.94
CA SER A 35 2.11 3.75 -9.84
C SER A 35 1.35 2.63 -9.12
N GLY A 36 2.03 1.89 -8.22
CA GLY A 36 1.40 0.85 -7.41
C GLY A 36 0.42 1.43 -6.39
N VAL A 37 0.77 2.52 -5.72
CA VAL A 37 -0.12 3.21 -4.76
C VAL A 37 -1.40 3.68 -5.45
N ARG A 38 -1.29 4.30 -6.64
CA ARG A 38 -2.45 4.81 -7.40
C ARG A 38 -3.46 3.71 -7.73
N ILE A 39 -3.01 2.48 -7.98
CA ILE A 39 -3.90 1.35 -8.30
C ILE A 39 -4.82 0.99 -7.11
N LEU A 40 -4.33 1.14 -5.89
CA LEU A 40 -5.03 0.72 -4.64
C LEU A 40 -5.62 1.89 -3.86
N LEU A 41 -5.34 3.14 -4.24
CA LEU A 41 -5.66 4.33 -3.45
C LEU A 41 -7.16 4.46 -3.12
N ASN A 42 -8.02 4.22 -4.11
CA ASN A 42 -9.47 4.30 -3.91
C ASN A 42 -9.98 3.17 -3.00
N ASP A 43 -9.40 1.98 -3.10
CA ASP A 43 -9.74 0.84 -2.25
C ASP A 43 -9.34 1.12 -0.79
N LEU A 44 -8.16 1.70 -0.57
CA LEU A 44 -7.71 2.15 0.76
C LEU A 44 -8.61 3.25 1.33
N LYS A 45 -8.99 4.25 0.54
CA LYS A 45 -9.94 5.30 0.96
C LYS A 45 -11.29 4.72 1.35
N ALA A 46 -11.81 3.77 0.57
CA ALA A 46 -13.07 3.10 0.87
C ALA A 46 -12.98 2.29 2.18
N ALA A 47 -11.86 1.62 2.45
CA ALA A 47 -11.63 0.92 3.70
C ALA A 47 -11.59 1.88 4.90
N LEU A 48 -10.86 2.99 4.79
CA LEU A 48 -10.83 4.03 5.84
C LEU A 48 -12.22 4.63 6.11
N TYR A 49 -13.04 4.83 5.06
CA TYR A 49 -14.41 5.32 5.22
C TYR A 49 -15.29 4.36 6.04
N ARG A 50 -15.04 3.04 5.93
CA ARG A 50 -15.70 2.03 6.77
C ARG A 50 -15.13 1.93 8.19
N GLY A 51 -14.13 2.73 8.54
CA GLY A 51 -13.47 2.70 9.85
C GLY A 51 -12.38 1.63 10.00
N VAL A 52 -11.91 1.04 8.90
CA VAL A 52 -10.83 0.04 8.92
C VAL A 52 -9.52 0.71 9.30
N GLN A 53 -8.80 0.16 10.28
CA GLN A 53 -7.45 0.59 10.60
C GLN A 53 -6.47 0.11 9.52
N ILE A 54 -5.64 1.01 9.01
CA ILE A 54 -4.64 0.69 8.00
C ILE A 54 -3.24 1.08 8.50
N ARG A 55 -2.30 0.14 8.41
CA ARG A 55 -0.88 0.36 8.71
C ARG A 55 -0.04 -0.05 7.50
N ILE A 56 0.94 0.77 7.16
CA ILE A 56 1.86 0.52 6.04
C ILE A 56 3.29 0.64 6.57
N LEU A 57 4.07 -0.42 6.40
CA LEU A 57 5.49 -0.46 6.68
C LEU A 57 6.25 -0.67 5.37
N THR A 58 7.17 0.26 5.07
CA THR A 58 8.11 0.16 3.95
C THR A 58 9.51 0.55 4.38
N GLY A 59 10.53 0.31 3.56
CA GLY A 59 11.89 0.76 3.82
C GLY A 59 12.62 1.30 2.59
N ASN A 60 13.93 1.53 2.74
CA ASN A 60 14.80 2.11 1.70
C ASN A 60 16.11 1.38 1.48
N TYR A 61 16.24 0.11 1.88
CA TYR A 61 17.54 -0.58 1.85
C TYR A 61 18.19 -0.68 0.45
N LEU A 62 17.43 -0.60 -0.65
CA LEU A 62 17.98 -0.47 -2.02
C LEU A 62 17.74 0.91 -2.67
N GLY A 63 17.22 1.88 -1.92
CA GLY A 63 16.87 3.20 -2.47
C GLY A 63 15.73 3.19 -3.51
N ILE A 64 14.96 2.10 -3.61
CA ILE A 64 13.91 1.95 -4.65
C ILE A 64 12.60 2.65 -4.27
N THR A 65 12.28 2.77 -2.98
CA THR A 65 11.04 3.44 -2.55
C THR A 65 11.00 4.86 -3.08
N GLN A 66 10.00 5.14 -3.92
CA GLN A 66 9.81 6.46 -4.50
C GLN A 66 9.24 7.41 -3.44
N PRO A 67 9.91 8.54 -3.15
CA PRO A 67 9.38 9.52 -2.20
C PRO A 67 7.96 9.99 -2.56
N SER A 68 7.67 10.12 -3.86
CA SER A 68 6.35 10.53 -4.34
C SER A 68 5.23 9.56 -3.96
N ALA A 69 5.52 8.27 -3.79
CA ALA A 69 4.56 7.28 -3.28
C ALA A 69 4.18 7.56 -1.82
N LEU A 70 5.17 7.91 -0.98
CA LEU A 70 4.96 8.27 0.43
C LEU A 70 4.17 9.58 0.53
N PHE A 71 4.55 10.60 -0.26
CA PHE A 71 3.82 11.87 -0.32
C PHE A 71 2.38 11.68 -0.78
N LEU A 72 2.14 10.83 -1.78
CA LEU A 72 0.80 10.53 -2.27
C LEU A 72 -0.06 9.89 -1.16
N LEU A 73 0.47 8.88 -0.46
CA LEU A 73 -0.23 8.25 0.67
C LEU A 73 -0.54 9.28 1.77
N LYS A 74 0.45 10.09 2.17
CA LYS A 74 0.26 11.09 3.23
C LYS A 74 -0.75 12.17 2.82
N LYS A 75 -0.67 12.67 1.59
CA LYS A 75 -1.58 13.68 1.05
C LYS A 75 -3.02 13.18 1.00
N GLU A 76 -3.22 11.96 0.50
CA GLU A 76 -4.55 11.46 0.17
C GLU A 76 -5.25 10.75 1.33
N LEU A 77 -4.48 10.18 2.27
CA LEU A 77 -4.99 9.41 3.40
C LEU A 77 -4.80 10.11 4.75
N GLY A 78 -3.94 11.14 4.81
CA GLY A 78 -3.73 11.97 6.00
C GLY A 78 -3.21 11.16 7.20
N ASP A 79 -3.69 11.51 8.39
CA ASP A 79 -3.36 10.82 9.65
C ASP A 79 -4.24 9.60 9.92
N LYS A 80 -5.12 9.23 8.99
CA LYS A 80 -5.98 8.04 9.11
C LYS A 80 -5.23 6.74 8.84
N VAL A 81 -4.01 6.83 8.30
CA VAL A 81 -3.13 5.70 8.04
C VAL A 81 -1.86 5.85 8.85
N GLU A 82 -1.47 4.76 9.50
CA GLU A 82 -0.16 4.69 10.14
C GLU A 82 0.89 4.29 9.12
N LEU A 83 1.66 5.27 8.63
CA LEU A 83 2.77 5.04 7.72
C LEU A 83 4.08 5.03 8.51
N ARG A 84 4.75 3.87 8.55
CA ARG A 84 6.08 3.69 9.14
C ARG A 84 7.09 3.46 8.04
N PHE A 85 8.25 4.09 8.20
CA PHE A 85 9.37 3.94 7.28
C PHE A 85 10.57 3.39 8.04
N TYR A 86 10.98 2.18 7.68
CA TYR A 86 12.18 1.58 8.22
C TYR A 86 13.39 2.10 7.44
N ASN A 87 14.17 2.95 8.11
CA ASN A 87 15.40 3.47 7.56
C ASN A 87 16.55 2.56 7.96
N GLU A 88 17.01 1.73 7.03
CA GLU A 88 18.21 0.93 7.24
C GLU A 88 19.41 1.82 6.92
N LYS A 89 20.21 2.16 7.94
CA LYS A 89 21.48 2.86 7.73
C LYS A 89 22.48 1.88 7.13
N ILE A 90 22.61 1.93 5.82
CA ILE A 90 23.76 1.37 5.13
C ILE A 90 24.83 2.46 5.19
N PHE A 91 25.70 2.34 6.22
CA PHE A 91 26.74 3.27 6.69
C PHE A 91 26.29 4.40 7.63
#